data_AF-A0A2C9LQB1-F1
#
_entry.id   AF-A0A2C9LQB1-F1
#
_cell.length_a   1.000
_cell.length_b   1.000
_cell.length_c   1.000
_cell.angle_alpha   90.00
_cell.angle_beta   90.00
_cell.angle_gamma   90.00
#
_symmetry.space_group_name_H-M   'P 1'
#
loop_
_entity.id
_entity.type
_entity.pdbx_description
1 polymer ?
#
loop_
_entity_poly.entity_id
_entity_poly.type
_entity_poly.pdbx_seq_one_letter_code
_entity_poly.pdbx_strand_id
1 'polypeptide(L)'
;WLIGLSFPNHGSLVCYRFKPPQCSLVNLFCLTLTSPQCYELVLQRAQQLDWSEDSAKALVLIGDNHPHPPSYTDQRLRWHDDLDLLTGMGIKVYGVQAGNDSESKHFYQELAEVSGGCYLKLDHIDVITDMFLAGNI
;
A
#
# COMPACT_ATOMS: atom_id res chain seq x y z
N TRP A 1 9.98 -11.03 -11.26
CA TRP A 1 11.05 -10.49 -10.40
C TRP A 1 10.40 -9.80 -9.21
N LEU A 2 10.53 -10.38 -8.02
CA LEU A 2 10.07 -9.77 -6.78
C LEU A 2 11.20 -8.84 -6.32
N ILE A 3 11.00 -7.53 -6.37
CA ILE A 3 11.97 -6.58 -5.79
C ILE A 3 11.43 -6.21 -4.42
N GLY A 4 12.09 -6.69 -3.36
CA GLY A 4 11.87 -6.23 -2.00
C GLY A 4 12.62 -4.92 -1.78
N LEU A 5 11.90 -3.81 -1.59
CA LEU A 5 12.52 -2.59 -1.10
C LEU A 5 12.51 -2.65 0.43
N SER A 6 13.68 -2.69 1.04
CA SER A 6 13.86 -2.55 2.50
C SER A 6 14.52 -1.20 2.76
N PHE A 7 13.96 -0.40 3.65
CA PHE A 7 14.41 0.95 3.91
C PHE A 7 15.16 1.01 5.25
N PRO A 8 16.50 1.17 5.23
CA PRO A 8 17.35 0.92 6.40
C PRO A 8 17.14 1.88 7.60
N ASN A 9 16.36 2.96 7.45
CA ASN A 9 16.24 4.00 8.47
C ASN A 9 14.79 4.29 8.96
N HIS A 10 13.77 3.58 8.47
CA HIS A 10 12.35 3.93 8.75
C HIS A 10 11.46 2.75 9.14
N GLY A 11 12.04 1.69 9.69
CA GLY A 11 11.31 0.47 9.98
C GLY A 11 11.05 -0.36 8.72
N SER A 12 10.56 -1.59 8.90
CA SER A 12 10.43 -2.59 7.84
C SER A 12 9.25 -2.28 6.94
N LEU A 13 9.42 -1.30 6.05
CA LEU A 13 8.57 -1.17 4.87
C LEU A 13 8.97 -2.25 3.88
N VAL A 14 8.04 -3.13 3.53
CA VAL A 14 8.27 -4.19 2.56
C VAL A 14 7.40 -3.94 1.35
N CYS A 15 8.04 -3.52 0.26
CA CYS A 15 7.36 -3.35 -1.03
C CYS A 15 7.73 -4.50 -1.96
N TYR A 16 6.75 -5.09 -2.63
CA TYR A 16 6.95 -6.11 -3.66
C TYR A 16 6.39 -5.63 -4.99
N ARG A 17 7.25 -5.59 -6.01
CA ARG A 17 6.82 -5.37 -7.39
C ARG A 17 6.48 -6.71 -8.05
N PHE A 18 5.32 -6.81 -8.67
CA PHE A 18 4.90 -7.98 -9.44
C PHE A 18 4.41 -7.56 -10.83
N LYS A 19 4.95 -8.21 -11.87
CA LYS A 19 4.48 -8.12 -13.25
C LYS A 19 4.15 -9.54 -13.73
N PRO A 20 2.87 -9.93 -13.84
CA PRO A 20 2.49 -11.25 -14.34
C PRO A 20 2.95 -11.40 -15.79
N PRO A 21 3.44 -12.59 -16.22
CA PRO A 21 3.95 -12.79 -17.57
C PRO A 21 2.91 -12.62 -18.68
N GLN A 22 1.61 -12.67 -18.37
CA GLN A 22 0.51 -12.55 -19.33
C GLN A 22 -0.36 -11.30 -19.13
N CYS A 23 0.01 -10.39 -18.23
CA CYS A 23 -0.75 -9.18 -17.97
C CYS A 23 0.13 -7.95 -18.17
N SER A 24 -0.45 -6.89 -18.74
CA SER A 24 0.14 -5.56 -18.71
C SER A 24 0.05 -4.92 -17.31
N LEU A 25 -0.46 -5.62 -16.30
CA LEU A 25 -0.61 -5.11 -14.95
C LEU A 25 0.75 -5.06 -14.22
N VAL A 26 1.14 -3.90 -13.71
CA VAL A 26 2.23 -3.78 -12.74
C VAL A 26 1.61 -3.52 -11.38
N ASN A 27 1.89 -4.41 -10.42
CA ASN A 27 1.45 -4.28 -9.04
C ASN A 27 2.61 -3.88 -8.15
N LEU A 28 2.38 -2.93 -7.25
CA LEU A 28 3.19 -2.73 -6.06
C LEU A 28 2.36 -3.15 -4.84
N PHE A 29 2.82 -4.15 -4.11
CA PHE A 29 2.28 -4.50 -2.81
C PHE A 29 3.12 -3.84 -1.75
N CYS A 30 2.51 -3.12 -0.82
CA CYS A 30 3.21 -2.43 0.24
C CYS A 30 2.65 -2.85 1.60
N LEU A 31 3.53 -3.42 2.43
CA LEU A 31 3.26 -3.82 3.81
C LEU A 31 4.11 -2.95 4.73
N THR A 32 3.47 -2.15 5.58
CA THR A 32 4.15 -1.42 6.66
C THR A 32 4.15 -2.32 7.91
N LEU A 33 5.29 -2.95 8.23
CA LEU A 33 5.36 -3.94 9.32
C LEU A 33 5.77 -3.37 10.69
N THR A 34 5.99 -2.05 10.80
CA THR A 34 6.42 -1.45 12.08
C THR A 34 5.72 -0.14 12.38
N SER A 35 5.42 0.05 13.67
CA SER A 35 4.89 1.30 14.21
C SER A 35 6.00 2.35 14.32
N PRO A 36 5.75 3.61 13.91
CA PRO A 36 4.47 4.09 13.42
C PRO A 36 4.44 4.13 11.87
N GLN A 37 3.28 3.82 11.30
CA GLN A 37 3.14 3.44 9.88
C GLN A 37 3.21 4.68 8.98
N CYS A 38 4.26 4.76 8.17
CA CYS A 38 4.59 5.95 7.37
C CYS A 38 3.95 5.88 5.97
N TYR A 39 2.63 5.77 5.91
CA TYR A 39 1.89 5.62 4.65
C TYR A 39 2.06 6.81 3.70
N GLU A 40 2.17 8.01 4.25
CA GLU A 40 2.45 9.22 3.51
C GLU A 40 3.75 9.12 2.69
N LEU A 41 4.80 8.52 3.27
CA LEU A 41 6.05 8.27 2.56
C LEU A 41 5.90 7.17 1.51
N VAL A 42 5.08 6.14 1.77
CA VAL A 42 4.78 5.10 0.78
C VAL A 42 4.17 5.70 -0.47
N LEU A 43 3.15 6.55 -0.32
CA LEU A 43 2.48 7.17 -1.47
C LEU A 43 3.46 8.06 -2.25
N GLN A 44 4.25 8.89 -1.55
CA GLN A 44 5.27 9.72 -2.18
C GLN A 44 6.31 8.87 -2.94
N ARG A 45 6.80 7.78 -2.34
CA ARG A 45 7.81 6.92 -2.97
C ARG A 45 7.25 6.10 -4.10
N ALA A 46 5.97 5.71 -4.05
CA ALA A 46 5.31 5.02 -5.13
C ALA A 46 5.33 5.85 -6.43
N GLN A 47 5.25 7.18 -6.36
CA GLN A 47 5.37 8.06 -7.52
C GLN A 47 6.74 7.96 -8.21
N GLN A 48 7.80 7.63 -7.46
CA GLN A 48 9.18 7.53 -7.97
C GLN A 48 9.48 6.18 -8.62
N LEU A 49 8.52 5.26 -8.63
CA LEU A 49 8.69 3.98 -9.29
C LEU A 49 8.50 4.11 -10.81
N ASP A 50 9.20 3.25 -11.53
CA ASP A 50 9.14 3.18 -12.99
C ASP A 50 7.85 2.48 -13.46
N TRP A 51 6.72 3.17 -13.36
CA TRP A 51 5.43 2.68 -13.84
C TRP A 51 5.36 2.78 -15.36
N SER A 52 5.07 1.66 -16.03
CA SER A 52 4.90 1.65 -17.48
C SER A 52 3.62 2.39 -17.88
N GLU A 53 3.69 3.27 -18.88
CA GLU A 53 2.56 4.09 -19.34
C GLU A 53 1.41 3.24 -19.91
N ASP A 54 1.75 2.20 -20.67
CA ASP A 54 0.79 1.30 -21.35
C ASP A 54 0.28 0.15 -20.46
N SER A 55 0.57 0.23 -19.16
CA SER A 55 0.25 -0.79 -18.18
C SER A 55 -0.90 -0.33 -17.30
N ALA A 56 -1.78 -1.27 -16.93
CA ALA A 56 -2.62 -1.07 -15.77
C ALA A 56 -1.73 -1.01 -14.51
N LYS A 57 -1.96 -0.05 -13.63
CA LYS A 57 -1.12 0.21 -12.45
C LYS A 57 -1.97 0.07 -11.20
N ALA A 58 -1.52 -0.76 -10.27
CA ALA A 58 -2.17 -0.91 -8.98
C ALA A 58 -1.15 -0.82 -7.85
N LEU A 59 -1.49 -0.03 -6.84
CA LEU A 59 -0.83 0.01 -5.55
C LEU A 59 -1.74 -0.67 -4.53
N VAL A 60 -1.30 -1.77 -3.94
CA VAL A 60 -2.02 -2.44 -2.86
C VAL A 60 -1.37 -2.04 -1.54
N LEU A 61 -2.07 -1.24 -0.75
CA LEU A 61 -1.61 -0.73 0.53
C LEU A 61 -2.24 -1.54 1.66
N ILE A 62 -1.42 -2.27 2.41
CA ILE A 62 -1.89 -3.18 3.46
C ILE A 62 -1.34 -2.72 4.81
N GLY A 63 -2.23 -2.56 5.79
CA GLY A 63 -1.84 -2.37 7.19
C GLY A 63 -3.03 -2.16 8.13
N ASP A 64 -2.77 -1.81 9.38
CA ASP A 64 -3.74 -1.89 10.49
C ASP A 64 -3.99 -0.56 11.23
N ASN A 65 -3.52 0.57 10.70
CA ASN A 65 -3.61 1.86 11.39
C ASN A 65 -3.73 3.06 10.43
N HIS A 66 -3.96 4.25 10.97
CA HIS A 66 -4.09 5.51 10.23
C HIS A 66 -2.71 6.15 9.93
N PRO A 67 -2.61 7.04 8.91
CA PRO A 67 -1.38 7.74 8.59
C PRO A 67 -1.03 8.79 9.65
N HIS A 68 0.24 9.17 9.71
CA HIS A 68 0.64 10.26 10.59
C HIS A 68 0.01 11.60 10.18
N PRO A 69 -0.25 12.50 11.15
CA PRO A 69 -0.54 13.88 10.82
C PRO A 69 0.69 14.56 10.20
N PRO A 70 0.51 15.59 9.34
CA PRO A 70 1.63 16.30 8.73
C PRO A 70 2.60 16.93 9.73
N SER A 71 2.15 17.21 10.96
CA SER A 71 3.01 17.73 12.03
C SER A 71 3.98 16.70 12.61
N TYR A 72 3.87 15.42 12.24
CA TYR A 72 4.68 14.35 12.80
C TYR A 72 6.15 14.38 12.34
N THR A 73 6.42 14.86 11.11
CA THR A 73 7.77 14.96 10.56
C THR A 73 8.05 16.33 9.95
N ASP A 74 9.33 16.70 9.82
CA ASP A 74 9.75 17.95 9.17
C ASP A 74 9.36 18.04 7.69
N GLN A 75 9.09 16.89 7.05
CA GLN A 75 8.68 16.83 5.64
C GLN A 75 7.23 17.29 5.43
N ARG A 76 6.41 17.30 6.49
CA ARG A 76 5.00 17.75 6.45
C ARG A 76 4.17 17.13 5.33
N LEU A 77 4.40 15.84 5.09
CA LEU A 77 3.71 15.10 4.05
C LEU A 77 2.20 15.06 4.34
N ARG A 78 1.41 15.32 3.30
CA ARG A 78 -0.05 15.21 3.32
C ARG A 78 -0.41 14.12 2.33
N TRP A 79 -0.86 12.98 2.83
CA TRP A 79 -1.11 11.80 2.00
C TRP A 79 -2.15 12.04 0.89
N HIS A 80 -3.08 12.99 1.08
CA HIS A 80 -4.02 13.44 0.04
C HIS A 80 -3.31 14.00 -1.20
N ASP A 81 -2.28 14.82 -1.02
CA ASP A 81 -1.54 15.41 -2.14
C ASP A 81 -0.86 14.30 -2.95
N ASP A 82 -0.26 13.33 -2.26
CA ASP A 82 0.40 12.20 -2.91
C ASP A 82 -0.59 11.23 -3.57
N LEU A 83 -1.80 11.08 -3.01
CA LEU A 83 -2.88 10.29 -3.62
C LEU A 83 -3.39 10.92 -4.92
N ASP A 84 -3.57 12.25 -4.93
CA ASP A 84 -4.00 12.98 -6.12
C ASP A 84 -2.98 12.80 -7.26
N LEU A 85 -1.69 12.89 -6.94
CA LEU A 85 -0.61 12.64 -7.89
C LEU A 85 -0.63 11.21 -8.44
N LEU A 86 -0.72 10.20 -7.58
CA LEU A 86 -0.82 8.80 -8.00
C LEU A 86 -2.04 8.55 -8.88
N THR A 87 -3.19 9.13 -8.53
CA THR A 87 -4.43 9.03 -9.30
C THR A 87 -4.25 9.68 -10.68
N GLY A 88 -3.60 10.85 -10.75
CA GLY A 88 -3.23 11.50 -12.00
C GLY A 88 -2.27 10.68 -12.89
N MET A 89 -1.43 9.84 -12.27
CA MET A 89 -0.58 8.86 -12.98
C MET A 89 -1.33 7.62 -13.48
N GLY A 90 -2.64 7.52 -13.20
CA GLY A 90 -3.49 6.37 -13.53
C GLY A 90 -3.27 5.17 -12.61
N ILE A 91 -2.74 5.39 -11.41
CA ILE A 91 -2.51 4.34 -10.41
C ILE A 91 -3.75 4.19 -9.54
N LYS A 92 -4.32 3.00 -9.51
CA LYS A 92 -5.40 2.66 -8.59
C LYS A 92 -4.83 2.18 -7.26
N VAL A 93 -5.30 2.73 -6.16
CA VAL A 93 -4.90 2.33 -4.81
C VAL A 93 -5.95 1.39 -4.23
N TYR A 94 -5.53 0.21 -3.80
CA TYR A 94 -6.37 -0.74 -3.10
C TYR A 94 -6.01 -0.67 -1.62
N GLY A 95 -6.92 -0.14 -0.82
CA GLY A 95 -6.75 -0.03 0.64
C GLY A 95 -7.17 -1.32 1.31
N VAL A 96 -6.20 -2.03 1.89
CA VAL A 96 -6.43 -3.30 2.59
C VAL A 96 -6.18 -3.08 4.08
N GLN A 97 -7.26 -2.98 4.84
CA GLN A 97 -7.20 -2.86 6.27
C GLN A 97 -7.04 -4.24 6.91
N ALA A 98 -5.95 -4.45 7.64
CA ALA A 98 -5.74 -5.58 8.51
C ALA A 98 -6.22 -5.25 9.94
N GLY A 99 -6.89 -6.20 10.59
CA GLY A 99 -7.41 -5.98 11.94
C GLY A 99 -8.69 -5.12 11.97
N ASN A 100 -9.01 -4.59 13.14
CA ASN A 100 -10.35 -4.09 13.45
C ASN A 100 -10.39 -2.66 14.00
N ASP A 101 -9.38 -1.85 13.69
CA ASP A 101 -9.36 -0.45 14.10
C ASP A 101 -10.36 0.40 13.28
N SER A 102 -11.42 0.90 13.92
CA SER A 102 -12.43 1.69 13.23
C SER A 102 -11.91 3.04 12.73
N GLU A 103 -10.86 3.59 13.36
CA GLU A 103 -10.35 4.91 13.01
C GLU A 103 -9.60 4.90 11.67
N SER A 104 -8.79 3.86 11.42
CA SER A 104 -8.06 3.68 10.16
C SER A 104 -8.94 3.29 8.97
N LYS A 105 -10.16 2.80 9.19
CA LYS A 105 -11.09 2.45 8.11
C LYS A 105 -11.29 3.60 7.11
N HIS A 106 -11.50 4.82 7.62
CA HIS A 106 -11.75 5.98 6.76
C HIS A 106 -10.59 6.20 5.78
N PHE A 107 -9.36 6.08 6.29
CA PHE A 107 -8.16 6.24 5.48
C PHE A 107 -8.10 5.22 4.32
N TYR A 108 -8.23 3.92 4.61
CA TYR A 108 -8.15 2.90 3.56
C TYR A 108 -9.31 2.99 2.56
N GLN A 109 -10.50 3.36 3.04
CA GLN A 109 -11.67 3.52 2.20
C GLN A 109 -11.51 4.73 1.26
N GLU A 110 -11.05 5.86 1.78
CA GLU A 110 -10.83 7.08 1.00
C GLU A 110 -9.74 6.91 -0.07
N LEU A 111 -8.62 6.25 0.26
CA LEU A 111 -7.58 5.89 -0.72
C LEU A 111 -8.18 5.14 -1.93
N ALA A 112 -9.01 4.15 -1.64
CA ALA A 112 -9.63 3.29 -2.64
C ALA A 112 -10.66 4.05 -3.48
N GLU A 113 -11.53 4.83 -2.85
CA GLU A 113 -12.60 5.55 -3.53
C GLU A 113 -12.05 6.63 -4.46
N VAL A 114 -11.12 7.46 -3.99
CA VAL A 114 -10.54 8.57 -4.77
C VAL A 114 -9.78 8.07 -6.00
N SER A 115 -9.00 7.00 -5.85
CA SER A 115 -8.19 6.45 -6.94
C SER A 115 -8.94 5.48 -7.87
N GLY A 116 -10.21 5.16 -7.56
CA GLY A 116 -11.01 4.17 -8.31
C GLY A 116 -10.54 2.72 -8.12
N GLY A 117 -9.92 2.43 -6.98
CA GLY A 117 -9.58 1.09 -6.50
C GLY A 117 -10.69 0.45 -5.67
N CYS A 118 -10.32 -0.38 -4.69
CA CYS A 118 -11.27 -1.08 -3.81
C CYS A 118 -10.74 -1.19 -2.38
N TYR A 119 -11.63 -0.96 -1.42
CA TYR A 119 -11.38 -1.18 0.00
C TYR A 119 -11.68 -2.64 0.38
N LEU A 120 -10.72 -3.27 1.05
CA LEU A 120 -10.83 -4.63 1.57
C LEU A 120 -10.52 -4.62 3.07
N LYS A 121 -11.31 -5.36 3.84
CA LYS A 121 -11.05 -5.57 5.26
C LYS A 121 -10.65 -7.03 5.50
N LEU A 122 -9.55 -7.22 6.22
CA LEU A 122 -9.01 -8.51 6.62
C LEU A 122 -9.05 -8.59 8.15
N ASP A 123 -10.13 -9.18 8.67
CA ASP A 123 -10.32 -9.32 10.12
C ASP A 123 -9.37 -10.34 10.76
N HIS A 124 -8.98 -11.37 10.01
CA HIS A 124 -8.19 -12.51 10.49
C HIS A 124 -6.92 -12.70 9.66
N ILE A 125 -5.96 -11.77 9.78
CA ILE A 125 -4.69 -11.86 9.05
C ILE A 125 -3.80 -13.00 9.55
N ASP A 126 -4.00 -13.44 10.79
CA ASP A 126 -3.40 -14.62 11.41
C ASP A 126 -3.69 -15.89 10.59
N VAL A 127 -4.93 -16.01 10.07
CA VAL A 127 -5.37 -17.16 9.27
C VAL A 127 -4.67 -17.23 7.92
N ILE A 128 -4.16 -16.11 7.39
CA ILE A 128 -3.42 -16.11 6.11
C ILE A 128 -2.19 -17.01 6.19
N THR A 129 -1.49 -17.00 7.34
CA THR A 129 -0.32 -17.85 7.56
C THR A 129 -0.72 -19.32 7.53
N ASP A 130 -1.81 -19.68 8.20
CA ASP A 130 -2.34 -21.05 8.22
C ASP A 130 -2.79 -21.51 6.82
N MET A 131 -3.39 -20.63 6.02
CA MET A 131 -3.77 -20.94 4.63
C MET A 131 -2.56 -21.30 3.76
N PHE A 132 -1.44 -20.58 3.90
CA PHE A 132 -0.22 -20.89 3.16
C PHE A 132 0.47 -22.16 3.65
N LEU A 133 0.40 -22.46 4.96
CA LEU A 133 0.95 -23.68 5.53
C LEU A 133 0.09 -24.92 5.21
N ALA A 134 -1.23 -24.76 5.10
CA ALA A 134 -2.16 -25.84 4.75
C ALA A 134 -1.96 -26.39 3.32
N GLY A 135 -1.29 -25.64 2.43
CA GLY A 135 -0.94 -26.08 1.08
C GLY A 135 0.35 -26.90 0.98
N ASN A 136 1.09 -27.08 2.08
CA ASN A 136 2.37 -27.82 2.12
C ASN A 136 2.22 -29.28 2.58
N ILE A 137 1.08 -29.92 2.30
CA ILE A 137 0.84 -31.37 2.51
C ILE A 137 1.11 -32.17 1.24
#